data_AF-Q2RUF1-F1
#
_entry.id   AF-Q2RUF1-F1
#
_cell.length_a   1.000
_cell.length_b   1.000
_cell.length_c   1.000
_cell.angle_alpha   90.00
_cell.angle_beta   90.00
_cell.angle_gamma   90.00
#
_symmetry.space_group_name_H-M   'P 1'
#
loop_
_entity.id
_entity.type
_entity.pdbx_description
1 polymer ?
#
loop_
_entity_poly.entity_id
_entity_poly.type
_entity_poly.pdbx_seq_one_letter_code
_entity_poly.pdbx_strand_id
1 'polypeptide(L)'
;MTDPVNFDADDIPGVENEHDIVWQILSDKLRKDCAQAVDDDYGKKYLPFTAGQLVHRVTFALSYYDQKIGNLFRWATKSVEGDNYTYQLTERNRRHLAHFVSVVTGHPESEISAYIEEINDDGALRAHFATVMQGRQGPMDIGFHPGRRMGWYAIVRALKPKIVVETGVARGHGSLTLAAAILRNRAEGHAGRYVGTDINPEAGMLFCGDYAQAGTILYGDSLESLWAFNEKIDLFINDSDHSASYESEEYDLIESKLAENALILGDNAHATDALLEFSRRTGRNFLFFREDPQGHWYPGAGIGVAFPAFPKTSSGRS
;
A
#
# COMPACT_ATOMS: atom_id res chain seq x y z
N MET A 1 0.91 -34.98 -4.80
CA MET A 1 1.61 -35.14 -3.51
C MET A 1 3.07 -34.85 -3.78
N THR A 2 3.46 -33.59 -3.61
CA THR A 2 4.86 -33.17 -3.58
C THR A 2 5.30 -33.26 -2.12
N ASP A 3 6.39 -33.97 -1.86
CA ASP A 3 6.92 -34.10 -0.49
C ASP A 3 7.18 -32.72 0.11
N PRO A 4 6.89 -32.49 1.41
CA PRO A 4 7.23 -31.25 2.07
C PRO A 4 8.76 -31.11 2.09
N VAL A 5 9.24 -29.98 1.58
CA VAL A 5 10.64 -29.58 1.76
C VAL A 5 10.80 -29.17 3.23
N ASN A 6 11.38 -30.03 4.05
CA ASN A 6 11.77 -29.71 5.41
C ASN A 6 12.99 -28.78 5.34
N PHE A 7 12.76 -27.48 5.55
CA PHE A 7 13.82 -26.53 5.89
C PHE A 7 13.84 -26.41 7.40
N ASP A 8 14.95 -26.79 8.04
CA ASP A 8 15.17 -26.48 9.45
C ASP A 8 15.49 -24.98 9.57
N ALA A 9 14.92 -24.30 10.57
CA ALA A 9 15.16 -22.87 10.75
C ALA A 9 16.64 -22.57 11.09
N ASP A 10 17.35 -23.59 11.59
CA ASP A 10 18.79 -23.56 11.87
C ASP A 10 19.66 -23.79 10.60
N ASP A 11 19.06 -24.22 9.48
CA ASP A 11 19.73 -24.34 8.17
C ASP A 11 19.69 -23.04 7.36
N ILE A 12 18.89 -22.05 7.79
CA ILE A 12 18.96 -20.68 7.28
C ILE A 12 20.25 -20.10 7.84
N PRO A 13 21.22 -19.70 7.01
CA PRO A 13 22.44 -19.09 7.52
C PRO A 13 22.04 -17.90 8.40
N GLY A 14 22.42 -17.97 9.68
CA GLY A 14 22.47 -16.77 10.51
C GLY A 14 23.21 -15.71 9.71
N VAL A 15 22.72 -14.48 9.74
CA VAL A 15 23.11 -13.31 8.92
C VAL A 15 24.63 -12.96 8.99
N GLU A 16 25.45 -13.81 9.60
CA GLU A 16 26.88 -13.63 9.80
C GLU A 16 27.78 -14.20 8.70
N ASN A 17 27.33 -15.03 7.73
CA ASN A 17 28.27 -15.71 6.80
C ASN A 17 27.97 -15.73 5.29
N GLU A 18 26.79 -15.30 4.80
CA GLU A 18 26.54 -15.27 3.34
C GLU A 18 27.28 -14.14 2.61
N HIS A 19 27.52 -13.04 3.33
CA HIS A 19 28.33 -11.93 2.85
C HIS A 19 29.73 -12.43 2.43
N ASP A 20 30.40 -13.25 3.25
CA ASP A 20 31.81 -13.61 3.01
C ASP A 20 32.04 -14.46 1.76
N ILE A 21 31.09 -15.33 1.39
CA ILE A 21 31.22 -16.19 0.19
C ILE A 21 31.02 -15.36 -1.09
N VAL A 22 29.98 -14.54 -1.12
CA VAL A 22 29.71 -13.62 -2.24
C VAL A 22 30.85 -12.60 -2.35
N TRP A 23 31.38 -12.12 -1.23
CA TRP A 23 32.51 -11.19 -1.18
C TRP A 23 33.84 -11.81 -1.58
N GLN A 24 34.16 -13.05 -1.23
CA GLN A 24 35.38 -13.72 -1.69
C GLN A 24 35.40 -13.85 -3.22
N ILE A 25 34.28 -14.28 -3.80
CA ILE A 25 34.15 -14.48 -5.25
C ILE A 25 34.19 -13.12 -6.01
N LEU A 26 33.53 -12.09 -5.49
CA LEU A 26 33.55 -10.73 -6.06
C LEU A 26 34.92 -10.05 -5.90
N SER A 27 35.57 -10.19 -4.73
CA SER A 27 36.91 -9.65 -4.42
C SER A 27 37.95 -10.09 -5.44
N ASP A 28 38.02 -11.40 -5.70
CA ASP A 28 39.10 -11.97 -6.53
C ASP A 28 38.92 -11.66 -8.01
N LYS A 29 37.67 -11.50 -8.46
CA LYS A 29 37.35 -11.08 -9.82
C LYS A 29 37.53 -9.57 -10.03
N LEU A 30 37.07 -8.74 -9.09
CA LEU A 30 37.22 -7.28 -9.15
C LEU A 30 38.69 -6.84 -9.03
N ARG A 31 39.53 -7.55 -8.26
CA ARG A 31 40.99 -7.31 -8.24
C ARG A 31 41.65 -7.57 -9.59
N LYS A 32 41.17 -8.55 -10.37
CA LYS A 32 41.69 -8.88 -11.71
C LYS A 32 41.21 -7.90 -12.78
N ASP A 33 39.95 -7.47 -12.72
CA ASP A 33 39.34 -6.65 -13.77
C ASP A 33 39.63 -5.14 -13.61
N CYS A 34 39.96 -4.66 -12.41
CA CYS A 34 40.53 -3.32 -12.20
C CYS A 34 41.95 -3.15 -12.79
N ALA A 35 42.52 -4.19 -13.42
CA ALA A 35 43.91 -4.24 -13.89
C ALA A 35 44.10 -4.77 -15.32
N GLN A 36 43.05 -4.91 -16.15
CA GLN A 36 43.22 -5.44 -17.51
C GLN A 36 43.79 -4.42 -18.51
N ALA A 37 44.67 -4.90 -19.38
CA ALA A 37 45.22 -4.14 -20.51
C ALA A 37 44.16 -4.03 -21.64
N VAL A 38 44.11 -2.89 -22.31
CA VAL A 38 43.36 -2.72 -23.57
C VAL A 38 44.36 -2.93 -24.71
N ASP A 39 43.89 -3.56 -25.80
CA ASP A 39 44.71 -4.03 -26.92
C ASP A 39 45.07 -2.90 -27.91
N ASP A 40 45.55 -1.78 -27.36
CA ASP A 40 46.13 -0.67 -28.11
C ASP A 40 47.39 -0.16 -27.39
N ASP A 41 48.42 0.14 -28.17
CA ASP A 41 49.84 0.24 -27.76
C ASP A 41 50.15 1.24 -26.61
N TYR A 42 49.18 2.02 -26.12
CA TYR A 42 49.32 2.92 -24.97
C TYR A 42 47.98 3.18 -24.24
N GLY A 43 47.51 2.29 -23.35
CA GLY A 43 46.48 2.70 -22.38
C GLY A 43 45.83 1.60 -21.54
N LYS A 44 46.15 1.53 -20.24
CA LYS A 44 45.32 0.81 -19.26
C LYS A 44 44.08 1.65 -18.93
N LYS A 45 42.88 1.07 -19.07
CA LYS A 45 41.64 1.72 -18.62
C LYS A 45 41.41 1.39 -17.15
N TYR A 46 41.92 2.24 -16.26
CA TYR A 46 41.61 2.13 -14.84
C TYR A 46 40.17 2.58 -14.59
N LEU A 47 39.41 1.83 -13.80
CA LEU A 47 38.27 2.41 -13.12
C LEU A 47 38.79 3.61 -12.30
N PRO A 48 38.05 4.73 -12.20
CA PRO A 48 38.52 5.91 -11.47
C PRO A 48 38.53 5.70 -9.94
N PHE A 49 38.50 4.44 -9.48
CA PHE A 49 38.44 4.02 -8.10
C PHE A 49 39.40 2.85 -7.87
N THR A 50 40.05 2.82 -6.71
CA THR A 50 40.86 1.67 -6.26
C THR A 50 39.96 0.48 -5.91
N ALA A 51 40.52 -0.73 -5.87
CA ALA A 51 39.79 -1.92 -5.41
C ALA A 51 39.19 -1.73 -4.00
N GLY A 52 39.91 -1.06 -3.10
CA GLY A 52 39.41 -0.71 -1.77
C GLY A 52 38.22 0.26 -1.81
N GLN A 53 38.25 1.27 -2.69
CA GLN A 53 37.11 2.18 -2.89
C GLN A 53 35.91 1.46 -3.49
N LEU A 54 36.12 0.50 -4.39
CA LEU A 54 35.03 -0.31 -4.95
C LEU A 54 34.38 -1.19 -3.89
N VAL A 55 35.18 -1.92 -3.10
CA VAL A 55 34.68 -2.76 -1.99
C VAL A 55 33.89 -1.91 -0.99
N HIS A 56 34.43 -0.75 -0.59
CA HIS A 56 33.73 0.16 0.32
C HIS A 56 32.39 0.62 -0.24
N ARG A 57 32.32 1.02 -1.53
CA ARG A 57 31.08 1.46 -2.17
C ARG A 57 30.03 0.36 -2.26
N VAL A 58 30.43 -0.85 -2.62
CA VAL A 58 29.51 -1.99 -2.68
C VAL A 58 29.04 -2.36 -1.28
N THR A 59 29.92 -2.35 -0.27
CA THR A 59 29.56 -2.66 1.12
C THR A 59 28.60 -1.63 1.68
N PHE A 60 28.89 -0.35 1.45
CA PHE A 60 28.01 0.74 1.82
C PHE A 60 26.66 0.68 1.08
N ALA A 61 26.63 0.28 -0.20
CA ALA A 61 25.36 0.11 -0.92
C ALA A 61 24.56 -1.09 -0.39
N LEU A 62 25.22 -2.21 -0.10
CA LEU A 62 24.57 -3.42 0.44
C LEU A 62 24.00 -3.19 1.84
N SER A 63 24.62 -2.37 2.68
CA SER A 63 24.09 -2.08 4.02
C SER A 63 22.70 -1.44 4.02
N TYR A 64 22.26 -0.84 2.91
CA TYR A 64 20.87 -0.38 2.73
C TYR A 64 19.87 -1.53 2.49
N TYR A 65 20.34 -2.71 2.13
CA TYR A 65 19.55 -3.89 1.78
C TYR A 65 19.69 -5.05 2.76
N ASP A 66 20.76 -5.12 3.56
CA ASP A 66 21.03 -6.24 4.49
C ASP A 66 19.81 -6.59 5.35
N GLN A 67 19.15 -5.58 5.92
CA GLN A 67 17.95 -5.81 6.72
C GLN A 67 16.79 -6.37 5.89
N LYS A 68 16.62 -5.91 4.64
CA LYS A 68 15.56 -6.41 3.75
C LYS A 68 15.83 -7.85 3.29
N ILE A 69 17.09 -8.20 3.05
CA ILE A 69 17.51 -9.57 2.73
C ILE A 69 17.23 -10.49 3.92
N GLY A 70 17.58 -10.09 5.15
CA GLY A 70 17.23 -10.84 6.34
C GLY A 70 15.71 -11.00 6.53
N ASN A 71 14.93 -9.95 6.26
CA ASN A 71 13.47 -10.02 6.31
C ASN A 71 12.88 -10.90 5.20
N LEU A 72 13.53 -11.02 4.03
CA LEU A 72 13.10 -11.88 2.92
C LEU A 72 13.13 -13.34 3.35
N PHE A 73 14.24 -13.79 3.91
CA PHE A 73 14.36 -15.17 4.40
C PHE A 73 13.40 -15.44 5.56
N ARG A 74 13.22 -14.46 6.46
CA ARG A 74 12.25 -14.58 7.56
C ARG A 74 10.81 -14.69 7.03
N TRP A 75 10.45 -13.91 6.02
CA TRP A 75 9.13 -13.96 5.40
C TRP A 75 8.92 -15.28 4.66
N ALA A 76 9.89 -15.72 3.84
CA ALA A 76 9.79 -16.93 3.03
C ALA A 76 9.58 -18.21 3.85
N THR A 77 9.97 -18.21 5.12
CA THR A 77 9.83 -19.36 6.02
C THR A 77 8.68 -19.27 7.02
N LYS A 78 8.07 -18.09 7.19
CA LYS A 78 7.03 -17.86 8.21
C LYS A 78 5.70 -17.37 7.66
N SER A 79 5.72 -16.66 6.54
CA SER A 79 4.51 -16.14 5.92
C SER A 79 3.88 -17.18 5.03
N VAL A 80 2.55 -17.17 4.97
CA VAL A 80 1.76 -17.94 4.01
C VAL A 80 1.27 -17.06 2.86
N GLU A 81 1.55 -15.75 2.88
CA GLU A 81 1.12 -14.81 1.87
C GLU A 81 1.93 -14.97 0.58
N GLY A 82 1.27 -14.89 -0.58
CA GLY A 82 1.92 -14.87 -1.90
C GLY A 82 1.62 -13.61 -2.70
N ASP A 83 0.63 -12.84 -2.25
CA ASP A 83 0.18 -11.56 -2.76
C ASP A 83 -0.44 -10.77 -1.60
N ASN A 84 -0.80 -9.51 -1.85
CA ASN A 84 -1.54 -8.68 -0.89
C ASN A 84 -0.93 -8.63 0.52
N TYR A 85 0.39 -8.41 0.57
CA TYR A 85 1.17 -8.51 1.81
C TYR A 85 0.62 -7.65 2.94
N THR A 86 0.59 -8.22 4.14
CA THR A 86 0.20 -7.52 5.35
C THR A 86 1.41 -7.24 6.23
N TYR A 87 1.51 -6.01 6.71
CA TYR A 87 2.62 -5.57 7.56
C TYR A 87 2.25 -4.33 8.36
N GLN A 88 2.99 -4.12 9.44
CA GLN A 88 2.94 -2.86 10.18
C GLN A 88 3.76 -1.81 9.43
N LEU A 89 3.35 -0.55 9.50
CA LEU A 89 4.18 0.56 9.06
C LEU A 89 5.13 0.96 10.19
N THR A 90 6.31 1.46 9.85
CA THR A 90 7.17 2.09 10.86
C THR A 90 6.48 3.28 11.51
N GLU A 91 6.82 3.58 12.75
CA GLU A 91 6.29 4.74 13.49
C GLU A 91 6.48 6.06 12.71
N ARG A 92 7.67 6.25 12.12
CA ARG A 92 7.94 7.40 11.27
C ARG A 92 6.97 7.49 10.09
N ASN A 93 6.67 6.35 9.46
CA ASN A 93 5.81 6.30 8.29
C ASN A 93 4.33 6.52 8.65
N ARG A 94 3.86 6.05 9.81
CA ARG A 94 2.54 6.43 10.35
C ARG A 94 2.41 7.94 10.56
N ARG A 95 3.42 8.60 11.13
CA ARG A 95 3.43 10.06 11.28
C ARG A 95 3.42 10.79 9.94
N HIS A 96 4.16 10.29 8.94
CA HIS A 96 4.10 10.84 7.59
C HIS A 96 2.73 10.65 6.95
N LEU A 97 2.08 9.49 7.18
CA LEU A 97 0.72 9.22 6.72
C LEU A 97 -0.27 10.20 7.34
N ALA A 98 -0.10 10.53 8.63
CA ALA A 98 -0.95 11.52 9.30
C ALA A 98 -0.85 12.91 8.65
N HIS A 99 0.38 13.40 8.44
CA HIS A 99 0.59 14.66 7.73
C HIS A 99 0.05 14.64 6.30
N PHE A 100 0.24 13.53 5.58
CA PHE A 100 -0.29 13.34 4.23
C PHE A 100 -1.82 13.47 4.21
N VAL A 101 -2.52 12.72 5.07
CA VAL A 101 -3.98 12.76 5.17
C VAL A 101 -4.47 14.13 5.67
N SER A 102 -3.74 14.79 6.55
CA SER A 102 -4.05 16.16 7.01
C SER A 102 -4.07 17.16 5.85
N VAL A 103 -3.08 17.12 4.96
CA VAL A 103 -3.05 17.98 3.76
C VAL A 103 -4.22 17.67 2.82
N VAL A 104 -4.48 16.39 2.57
CA VAL A 104 -5.54 15.92 1.67
C VAL A 104 -6.93 16.30 2.16
N THR A 105 -7.18 16.19 3.47
CA THR A 105 -8.51 16.41 4.06
C THR A 105 -8.71 17.81 4.62
N GLY A 106 -7.65 18.60 4.76
CA GLY A 106 -7.68 19.91 5.41
C GLY A 106 -7.90 19.88 6.93
N HIS A 107 -7.88 18.70 7.56
CA HIS A 107 -8.06 18.55 9.01
C HIS A 107 -6.71 18.63 9.75
N PRO A 108 -6.68 19.07 11.02
CA PRO A 108 -5.46 19.13 11.82
C PRO A 108 -4.74 17.78 11.91
N GLU A 109 -3.41 17.77 11.78
CA GLU A 109 -2.64 16.53 11.87
C GLU A 109 -2.85 15.80 13.19
N SER A 110 -3.05 16.51 14.31
CA SER A 110 -3.33 15.89 15.61
C SER A 110 -4.62 15.06 15.62
N GLU A 111 -5.64 15.49 14.88
CA GLU A 111 -6.90 14.75 14.74
C GLU A 111 -6.71 13.51 13.86
N ILE A 112 -6.00 13.67 12.74
CA ILE A 112 -5.69 12.56 11.83
C ILE A 112 -4.80 11.51 12.50
N SER A 113 -3.79 11.92 13.26
CA SER A 113 -2.94 11.03 14.05
C SER A 113 -3.76 10.22 15.06
N ALA A 114 -4.76 10.84 15.71
CA ALA A 114 -5.67 10.13 16.58
C ALA A 114 -6.50 9.06 15.84
N TYR A 115 -6.96 9.34 14.61
CA TYR A 115 -7.66 8.33 13.80
C TYR A 115 -6.75 7.20 13.30
N ILE A 116 -5.48 7.48 13.02
CA ILE A 116 -4.51 6.44 12.66
C ILE A 116 -4.27 5.52 13.86
N GLU A 117 -4.08 6.07 15.06
CA GLU A 117 -3.96 5.26 16.27
C GLU A 117 -5.25 4.51 16.63
N GLU A 118 -6.43 5.12 16.37
CA GLU A 118 -7.74 4.48 16.59
C GLU A 118 -7.85 3.13 15.89
N ILE A 119 -7.39 3.00 14.63
CA ILE A 119 -7.38 1.72 13.90
C ILE A 119 -6.14 0.85 14.22
N ASN A 120 -4.98 1.48 14.45
CA ASN A 120 -3.73 0.79 14.79
C ASN A 120 -3.86 0.01 16.11
N ASP A 121 -4.68 0.49 17.05
CA ASP A 121 -4.92 -0.15 18.35
C ASP A 121 -6.33 -0.74 18.49
N ASP A 122 -7.08 -0.87 17.39
CA ASP A 122 -8.45 -1.38 17.42
C ASP A 122 -8.51 -2.88 17.78
N GLY A 123 -8.78 -3.14 19.06
CA GLY A 123 -8.93 -4.48 19.60
C GLY A 123 -10.19 -5.21 19.11
N ALA A 124 -11.27 -4.48 18.80
CA ALA A 124 -12.50 -5.07 18.29
C ALA A 124 -12.30 -5.58 16.85
N LEU A 125 -11.65 -4.78 16.00
CA LEU A 125 -11.28 -5.20 14.64
C LEU A 125 -10.35 -6.42 14.64
N ARG A 126 -9.36 -6.45 15.55
CA ARG A 126 -8.44 -7.59 15.69
C ARG A 126 -9.17 -8.85 16.13
N ALA A 127 -10.08 -8.73 17.09
CA ALA A 127 -10.89 -9.85 17.55
C ALA A 127 -11.83 -10.36 16.44
N HIS A 128 -12.45 -9.47 15.67
CA HIS A 128 -13.26 -9.82 14.50
C HIS A 128 -12.42 -10.56 13.45
N PHE A 129 -11.28 -9.99 13.06
CA PHE A 129 -10.36 -10.63 12.11
C PHE A 129 -9.96 -12.03 12.57
N ALA A 130 -9.50 -12.17 13.84
CA ALA A 130 -9.11 -13.46 14.39
C ALA A 130 -10.27 -14.47 14.39
N THR A 131 -11.50 -14.02 14.67
CA THR A 131 -12.69 -14.87 14.65
C THR A 131 -13.01 -15.34 13.23
N VAL A 132 -12.99 -14.45 12.24
CA VAL A 132 -13.24 -14.81 10.84
C VAL A 132 -12.18 -15.78 10.32
N MET A 133 -10.93 -15.58 10.74
CA MET A 133 -9.79 -16.41 10.35
C MET A 133 -9.70 -17.75 11.10
N GLN A 134 -10.44 -17.91 12.19
CA GLN A 134 -10.37 -19.11 13.01
C GLN A 134 -10.75 -20.37 12.19
N GLY A 135 -9.83 -21.34 12.12
CA GLY A 135 -10.04 -22.60 11.41
C GLY A 135 -9.98 -22.48 9.88
N ARG A 136 -9.73 -21.29 9.33
CA ARG A 136 -9.52 -21.11 7.89
C ARG A 136 -8.07 -21.38 7.53
N GLN A 137 -7.88 -22.11 6.43
CA GLN A 137 -6.58 -22.25 5.77
C GLN A 137 -6.57 -21.36 4.54
N GLY A 138 -5.46 -20.66 4.28
CA GLY A 138 -5.31 -19.80 3.12
C GLY A 138 -4.07 -18.92 3.22
N PRO A 139 -3.71 -18.21 2.14
CA PRO A 139 -2.48 -17.43 2.07
C PRO A 139 -2.68 -16.07 2.73
N MET A 140 -2.94 -16.06 4.05
CA MET A 140 -3.14 -14.85 4.86
C MET A 140 -2.46 -15.05 6.19
N ASP A 141 -1.58 -14.12 6.57
CA ASP A 141 -0.92 -14.19 7.85
C ASP A 141 -1.88 -13.87 9.01
N ILE A 142 -1.47 -14.23 10.22
CA ILE A 142 -2.26 -14.01 11.42
C ILE A 142 -2.10 -12.55 11.87
N GLY A 143 -3.23 -11.88 12.10
CA GLY A 143 -3.27 -10.54 12.65
C GLY A 143 -3.80 -9.52 11.65
N PHE A 144 -4.49 -8.51 12.16
CA PHE A 144 -4.99 -7.42 11.34
C PHE A 144 -3.94 -6.31 11.26
N HIS A 145 -3.31 -6.18 10.09
CA HIS A 145 -2.30 -5.16 9.81
C HIS A 145 -2.78 -4.25 8.67
N PRO A 146 -3.38 -3.09 8.99
CA PRO A 146 -4.04 -2.26 7.98
C PRO A 146 -3.08 -1.56 7.01
N GLY A 147 -1.79 -1.44 7.34
CA GLY A 147 -0.81 -0.75 6.49
C GLY A 147 -1.30 0.65 6.07
N ARG A 148 -1.17 0.98 4.78
CA ARG A 148 -1.71 2.21 4.17
C ARG A 148 -3.22 2.40 4.33
N ARG A 149 -4.01 1.34 4.56
CA ARG A 149 -5.47 1.45 4.75
C ARG A 149 -5.81 2.23 6.02
N MET A 150 -4.86 2.43 6.95
CA MET A 150 -4.98 3.42 8.02
C MET A 150 -5.27 4.84 7.48
N GLY A 151 -4.72 5.19 6.31
CA GLY A 151 -5.01 6.44 5.63
C GLY A 151 -6.44 6.48 5.10
N TRP A 152 -6.94 5.38 4.53
CA TRP A 152 -8.33 5.28 4.06
C TRP A 152 -9.30 5.46 5.22
N TYR A 153 -9.03 4.77 6.33
CA TYR A 153 -9.77 4.89 7.58
C TYR A 153 -9.82 6.34 8.08
N ALA A 154 -8.66 6.99 8.20
CA ALA A 154 -8.55 8.36 8.68
C ALA A 154 -9.26 9.37 7.76
N ILE A 155 -9.19 9.18 6.43
CA ILE A 155 -9.93 10.00 5.47
C ILE A 155 -11.44 9.87 5.69
N VAL A 156 -11.95 8.65 5.87
CA VAL A 156 -13.38 8.42 6.14
C VAL A 156 -13.80 9.05 7.48
N ARG A 157 -13.00 8.91 8.54
CA ARG A 157 -13.30 9.51 9.86
C ARG A 157 -13.32 11.04 9.83
N ALA A 158 -12.36 11.64 9.12
CA ALA A 158 -12.27 13.09 8.96
C ALA A 158 -13.45 13.64 8.12
N LEU A 159 -13.61 13.13 6.90
CA LEU A 159 -14.54 13.69 5.92
C LEU A 159 -15.99 13.26 6.10
N LYS A 160 -16.24 12.14 6.80
CA LYS A 160 -17.58 11.60 7.05
C LYS A 160 -18.40 11.47 5.75
N PRO A 161 -17.86 10.80 4.71
CA PRO A 161 -18.50 10.68 3.40
C PRO A 161 -19.85 9.96 3.49
N LYS A 162 -20.84 10.38 2.69
CA LYS A 162 -22.14 9.69 2.62
C LYS A 162 -22.05 8.43 1.78
N ILE A 163 -21.29 8.46 0.69
CA ILE A 163 -21.10 7.35 -0.23
C ILE A 163 -19.60 7.07 -0.40
N VAL A 164 -19.18 5.89 0.07
CA VAL A 164 -17.84 5.33 -0.16
C VAL A 164 -17.97 4.16 -1.13
N VAL A 165 -17.23 4.21 -2.24
CA VAL A 165 -17.18 3.16 -3.24
C VAL A 165 -15.77 2.58 -3.31
N GLU A 166 -15.65 1.26 -3.30
CA GLU A 166 -14.38 0.53 -3.48
C GLU A 166 -14.54 -0.44 -4.66
N THR A 167 -13.56 -0.48 -5.56
CA THR A 167 -13.43 -1.54 -6.57
C THR A 167 -12.30 -2.47 -6.17
N GLY A 168 -12.50 -3.78 -6.28
CA GLY A 168 -11.51 -4.79 -5.87
C GLY A 168 -11.54 -5.08 -4.37
N VAL A 169 -12.65 -5.67 -3.90
CA VAL A 169 -12.82 -6.03 -2.48
C VAL A 169 -11.83 -7.09 -2.02
N ALA A 170 -11.51 -8.04 -2.90
CA ALA A 170 -10.69 -9.22 -2.63
C ALA A 170 -11.15 -9.92 -1.34
N ARG A 171 -10.27 -10.05 -0.34
CA ARG A 171 -10.61 -10.69 0.94
C ARG A 171 -11.36 -9.78 1.91
N GLY A 172 -11.45 -8.48 1.62
CA GLY A 172 -12.19 -7.50 2.40
C GLY A 172 -11.36 -6.73 3.43
N HIS A 173 -10.03 -6.62 3.29
CA HIS A 173 -9.21 -5.81 4.21
C HIS A 173 -9.56 -4.33 4.11
N GLY A 174 -9.70 -3.81 2.88
CA GLY A 174 -10.15 -2.46 2.60
C GLY A 174 -11.58 -2.24 3.07
N SER A 175 -12.50 -3.11 2.67
CA SER A 175 -13.90 -3.05 3.05
C SER A 175 -14.12 -3.10 4.57
N LEU A 176 -13.45 -3.98 5.30
CA LEU A 176 -13.49 -4.04 6.76
C LEU A 176 -12.99 -2.72 7.39
N THR A 177 -11.90 -2.18 6.85
CA THR A 177 -11.31 -0.90 7.29
C THR A 177 -12.29 0.26 7.09
N LEU A 178 -12.85 0.39 5.89
CA LEU A 178 -13.81 1.43 5.53
C LEU A 178 -15.11 1.30 6.34
N ALA A 179 -15.60 0.07 6.51
CA ALA A 179 -16.79 -0.23 7.32
C ALA A 179 -16.62 0.23 8.77
N ALA A 180 -15.46 -0.07 9.38
CA ALA A 180 -15.18 0.33 10.76
C ALA A 180 -15.22 1.85 10.93
N ALA A 181 -14.62 2.60 10.00
CA ALA A 181 -14.67 4.06 10.02
C ALA A 181 -16.11 4.60 9.85
N ILE A 182 -16.88 4.01 8.93
CA ILE A 182 -18.28 4.39 8.69
C ILE A 182 -19.15 4.13 9.92
N LEU A 183 -19.02 2.97 10.56
CA LEU A 183 -19.82 2.64 11.75
C LEU A 183 -19.53 3.58 12.92
N ARG A 184 -18.28 4.01 13.10
CA ARG A 184 -17.93 5.02 14.11
C ARG A 184 -18.50 6.39 13.78
N ASN A 185 -18.39 6.82 12.52
CA ASN A 185 -19.05 8.05 12.07
C ASN A 185 -20.56 8.01 12.34
N ARG A 186 -21.22 6.87 12.08
CA ARG A 186 -22.65 6.68 12.37
C ARG A 186 -22.96 6.77 13.86
N ALA A 187 -22.14 6.19 14.72
CA ALA A 187 -22.28 6.30 16.17
C ALA A 187 -22.18 7.76 16.65
N GLU A 188 -21.44 8.60 15.92
CA GLU A 188 -21.33 10.06 16.15
C GLU A 188 -22.44 10.88 15.45
N GLY A 189 -23.43 10.23 14.83
CA GLY A 189 -24.56 10.89 14.17
C GLY A 189 -24.34 11.26 12.70
N HIS A 190 -23.24 10.79 12.09
CA HIS A 190 -22.94 11.02 10.68
C HIS A 190 -23.33 9.82 9.83
N ALA A 191 -24.35 10.01 8.99
CA ALA A 191 -24.76 8.98 8.03
C ALA A 191 -23.69 8.77 6.95
N GLY A 192 -23.53 7.52 6.52
CA GLY A 192 -22.70 7.15 5.38
C GLY A 192 -22.80 5.65 5.13
N ARG A 193 -22.51 5.18 3.91
CA ARG A 193 -22.53 3.76 3.57
C ARG A 193 -21.43 3.40 2.58
N TYR A 194 -21.07 2.13 2.64
CA TYR A 194 -20.08 1.49 1.80
C TYR A 194 -20.73 0.73 0.63
N VAL A 195 -20.09 0.76 -0.53
CA VAL A 195 -20.42 -0.06 -1.70
C VAL A 195 -19.13 -0.61 -2.29
N GLY A 196 -18.91 -1.92 -2.14
CA GLY A 196 -17.81 -2.62 -2.78
C GLY A 196 -18.21 -3.20 -4.13
N THR A 197 -17.26 -3.44 -5.03
CA THR A 197 -17.46 -4.25 -6.23
C THR A 197 -16.35 -5.29 -6.38
N ASP A 198 -16.72 -6.49 -6.80
CA ASP A 198 -15.75 -7.57 -7.07
C ASP A 198 -16.30 -8.60 -8.05
N ILE A 199 -15.45 -9.05 -8.96
CA ILE A 199 -15.83 -10.08 -9.93
C ILE A 199 -15.96 -11.46 -9.28
N ASN A 200 -15.25 -11.70 -8.17
CA ASN A 200 -15.32 -12.94 -7.42
C ASN A 200 -16.52 -12.92 -6.46
N PRO A 201 -17.51 -13.82 -6.63
CA PRO A 201 -18.68 -13.89 -5.74
C PRO A 201 -18.35 -14.34 -4.31
N GLU A 202 -17.13 -14.83 -4.06
CA GLU A 202 -16.64 -15.21 -2.73
C GLU A 202 -15.79 -14.11 -2.05
N ALA A 203 -15.67 -12.94 -2.69
CA ALA A 203 -14.95 -11.80 -2.13
C ALA A 203 -15.61 -11.26 -0.85
N GLY A 204 -14.85 -10.50 -0.07
CA GLY A 204 -15.36 -9.78 1.08
C GLY A 204 -15.54 -10.63 2.33
N MET A 205 -14.82 -11.75 2.46
CA MET A 205 -14.94 -12.63 3.63
C MET A 205 -14.75 -11.92 4.99
N LEU A 206 -13.91 -10.88 5.05
CA LEU A 206 -13.71 -10.06 6.26
C LEU A 206 -14.86 -9.06 6.51
N PHE A 207 -15.62 -8.70 5.46
CA PHE A 207 -16.78 -7.81 5.50
C PHE A 207 -18.04 -8.60 5.90
N CYS A 208 -18.09 -9.03 7.15
CA CYS A 208 -19.21 -9.78 7.72
C CYS A 208 -19.52 -9.34 9.16
N GLY A 209 -20.52 -9.96 9.78
CA GLY A 209 -20.95 -9.62 11.15
C GLY A 209 -21.43 -8.18 11.26
N ASP A 210 -21.00 -7.48 12.31
CA ASP A 210 -21.40 -6.09 12.54
C ASP A 210 -20.89 -5.14 11.44
N TYR A 211 -19.75 -5.44 10.82
CA TYR A 211 -19.16 -4.60 9.77
C TYR A 211 -19.96 -4.65 8.47
N ALA A 212 -20.65 -5.76 8.16
CA ALA A 212 -21.54 -5.85 7.01
C ALA A 212 -22.71 -4.86 7.08
N GLN A 213 -23.08 -4.36 8.28
CA GLN A 213 -24.12 -3.34 8.43
C GLN A 213 -23.72 -1.99 7.79
N ALA A 214 -22.43 -1.77 7.50
CA ALA A 214 -21.95 -0.54 6.90
C ALA A 214 -22.36 -0.38 5.43
N GLY A 215 -22.68 -1.46 4.71
CA GLY A 215 -22.84 -1.39 3.26
C GLY A 215 -23.15 -2.72 2.57
N THR A 216 -22.80 -2.80 1.30
CA THR A 216 -23.00 -4.00 0.47
C THR A 216 -21.83 -4.19 -0.49
N ILE A 217 -21.67 -5.41 -1.00
CA ILE A 217 -20.80 -5.72 -2.14
C ILE A 217 -21.69 -6.03 -3.34
N LEU A 218 -21.35 -5.47 -4.50
CA LEU A 218 -21.96 -5.76 -5.79
C LEU A 218 -21.04 -6.73 -6.52
N TYR A 219 -21.51 -7.95 -6.76
CA TYR A 219 -20.71 -8.97 -7.43
C TYR A 219 -20.88 -8.88 -8.95
N GLY A 220 -19.75 -8.82 -9.65
CA GLY A 220 -19.68 -8.63 -11.10
C GLY A 220 -18.50 -7.74 -11.51
N ASP A 221 -18.43 -7.41 -12.79
CA ASP A 221 -17.44 -6.47 -13.31
C ASP A 221 -17.62 -5.07 -12.68
N SER A 222 -16.51 -4.41 -12.36
CA SER A 222 -16.55 -3.11 -11.69
C SER A 222 -17.03 -2.02 -12.64
N LEU A 223 -16.68 -2.04 -13.93
CA LEU A 223 -17.16 -1.06 -14.91
C LEU A 223 -18.68 -1.18 -15.09
N GLU A 224 -19.24 -2.39 -15.15
CA GLU A 224 -20.69 -2.58 -15.18
C GLU A 224 -21.37 -2.04 -13.91
N SER A 225 -20.81 -2.35 -12.74
CA SER A 225 -21.32 -1.90 -11.45
C SER A 225 -21.27 -0.38 -11.32
N LEU A 226 -20.16 0.24 -11.70
CA LEU A 226 -19.96 1.69 -11.68
C LEU A 226 -20.84 2.40 -12.71
N TRP A 227 -21.04 1.80 -13.89
CA TRP A 227 -21.93 2.34 -14.92
C TRP A 227 -23.37 2.43 -14.39
N ALA A 228 -23.86 1.35 -13.77
CA ALA A 228 -25.19 1.27 -13.18
C ALA A 228 -25.35 2.13 -11.90
N PHE A 229 -24.26 2.54 -11.25
CA PHE A 229 -24.29 3.34 -10.03
C PHE A 229 -24.78 4.77 -10.31
N ASN A 230 -25.91 5.18 -9.71
CA ASN A 230 -26.61 6.43 -10.04
C ASN A 230 -26.55 7.51 -8.95
N GLU A 231 -25.71 7.34 -7.94
CA GLU A 231 -25.53 8.29 -6.84
C GLU A 231 -24.21 9.04 -6.97
N LYS A 232 -24.10 10.17 -6.26
CA LYS A 232 -22.86 10.93 -6.18
C LYS A 232 -21.88 10.25 -5.21
N ILE A 233 -20.65 10.04 -5.67
CA ILE A 233 -19.58 9.38 -4.91
C ILE A 233 -18.79 10.45 -4.15
N ASP A 234 -18.70 10.34 -2.83
CA ASP A 234 -17.90 11.25 -1.99
C ASP A 234 -16.45 10.75 -1.84
N LEU A 235 -16.27 9.43 -1.80
CA LEU A 235 -14.96 8.79 -1.74
C LEU A 235 -14.95 7.56 -2.65
N PHE A 236 -14.03 7.54 -3.62
CA PHE A 236 -13.79 6.40 -4.49
C PHE A 236 -12.44 5.77 -4.17
N ILE A 237 -12.35 4.45 -4.10
CA ILE A 237 -11.13 3.68 -3.92
C ILE A 237 -11.01 2.71 -5.09
N ASN A 238 -9.92 2.82 -5.85
CA ASN A 238 -9.53 1.86 -6.88
C ASN A 238 -8.47 0.91 -6.30
N ASP A 239 -8.85 -0.36 -6.09
CA ASP A 239 -8.03 -1.48 -5.60
C ASP A 239 -8.29 -2.76 -6.44
N SER A 240 -8.74 -2.58 -7.70
CA SER A 240 -9.15 -3.66 -8.62
C SER A 240 -7.99 -4.16 -9.50
N ASP A 241 -8.19 -4.23 -10.82
CA ASP A 241 -7.14 -4.67 -11.75
C ASP A 241 -5.97 -3.69 -11.78
N HIS A 242 -4.75 -4.23 -11.78
CA HIS A 242 -3.51 -3.46 -11.78
C HIS A 242 -3.09 -2.99 -13.19
N SER A 243 -3.94 -3.18 -14.21
CA SER A 243 -3.67 -2.67 -15.55
C SER A 243 -4.00 -1.18 -15.63
N ALA A 244 -3.04 -0.39 -16.13
CA ALA A 244 -3.20 1.05 -16.26
C ALA A 244 -4.40 1.45 -17.14
N SER A 245 -4.77 0.63 -18.12
CA SER A 245 -5.97 0.83 -18.96
C SER A 245 -7.25 0.67 -18.15
N TYR A 246 -7.37 -0.40 -17.35
CA TYR A 246 -8.58 -0.66 -16.59
C TYR A 246 -8.77 0.38 -15.47
N GLU A 247 -7.70 0.77 -14.78
CA GLU A 247 -7.74 1.87 -13.81
C GLU A 247 -8.23 3.17 -14.47
N SER A 248 -7.71 3.51 -15.65
CA SER A 248 -8.12 4.72 -16.38
C SER A 248 -9.59 4.67 -16.78
N GLU A 249 -10.10 3.51 -17.21
CA GLU A 249 -11.52 3.32 -17.57
C GLU A 249 -12.44 3.50 -16.36
N GLU A 250 -12.07 2.98 -15.18
CA GLU A 250 -12.83 3.22 -13.95
C GLU A 250 -12.87 4.71 -13.59
N TYR A 251 -11.73 5.41 -13.67
CA TYR A 251 -11.66 6.85 -13.38
C TYR A 251 -12.47 7.69 -14.36
N ASP A 252 -12.42 7.39 -15.66
CA ASP A 252 -13.22 8.06 -16.68
C ASP A 252 -14.72 7.87 -16.44
N LEU A 253 -15.12 6.65 -16.06
CA LEU A 253 -16.52 6.31 -15.80
C LEU A 253 -17.09 7.03 -14.57
N ILE A 254 -16.30 7.12 -13.49
CA ILE A 254 -16.75 7.76 -12.25
C ILE A 254 -16.67 9.29 -12.29
N GLU A 255 -15.94 9.91 -13.23
CA GLU A 255 -15.76 11.37 -13.30
C GLU A 255 -17.08 12.15 -13.18
N SER A 256 -18.09 11.78 -13.97
CA SER A 256 -19.42 12.42 -13.95
C SER A 256 -20.25 12.09 -12.71
N LYS A 257 -19.86 11.05 -11.96
CA LYS A 257 -20.52 10.53 -10.75
C LYS A 257 -19.88 11.06 -9.47
N LEU A 258 -18.75 11.75 -9.54
CA LEU A 258 -18.11 12.37 -8.38
C LEU A 258 -18.98 13.50 -7.81
N ALA A 259 -19.03 13.58 -6.48
CA ALA A 259 -19.48 14.76 -5.75
C ALA A 259 -18.46 15.91 -5.92
N GLU A 260 -18.87 17.15 -5.63
CA GLU A 260 -18.05 18.35 -5.80
C GLU A 260 -16.69 18.22 -5.07
N ASN A 261 -16.74 17.78 -3.81
CA ASN A 261 -15.56 17.65 -2.95
C ASN A 261 -15.02 16.21 -2.87
N ALA A 262 -15.34 15.37 -3.85
CA ALA A 262 -15.00 13.95 -3.80
C ALA A 262 -13.49 13.70 -3.79
N LEU A 263 -13.06 12.68 -3.07
CA LEU A 263 -11.69 12.16 -3.12
C LEU A 263 -11.65 10.85 -3.89
N ILE A 264 -10.53 10.62 -4.58
CA ILE A 264 -10.24 9.34 -5.22
C ILE A 264 -8.92 8.83 -4.65
N LEU A 265 -8.92 7.59 -4.16
CA LEU A 265 -7.73 6.89 -3.69
C LEU A 265 -7.37 5.81 -4.71
N GLY A 266 -6.12 5.83 -5.17
CA GLY A 266 -5.57 4.79 -6.03
C GLY A 266 -4.59 3.94 -5.22
N ASP A 267 -4.90 2.66 -5.07
CA ASP A 267 -4.04 1.68 -4.40
C ASP A 267 -2.74 1.44 -5.21
N ASN A 268 -2.86 1.49 -6.53
CA ASN A 268 -1.80 1.19 -7.48
C ASN A 268 -0.97 2.40 -7.92
N ALA A 269 -1.13 3.57 -7.28
CA ALA A 269 -0.39 4.77 -7.65
C ALA A 269 1.15 4.66 -7.47
N HIS A 270 1.62 3.55 -6.90
CA HIS A 270 3.03 3.19 -6.82
C HIS A 270 3.54 2.43 -8.08
N ALA A 271 2.62 1.93 -8.90
CA ALA A 271 2.86 1.10 -10.08
C ALA A 271 2.40 1.76 -11.39
N THR A 272 1.36 2.61 -11.35
CA THR A 272 0.81 3.30 -12.52
C THR A 272 0.71 4.81 -12.30
N ASP A 273 0.69 5.58 -13.39
CA ASP A 273 0.44 7.03 -13.38
C ASP A 273 -1.03 7.38 -13.67
N ALA A 274 -1.94 6.39 -13.74
CA ALA A 274 -3.32 6.58 -14.21
C ALA A 274 -4.08 7.64 -13.38
N LEU A 275 -3.98 7.57 -12.05
CA LEU A 275 -4.61 8.56 -11.16
C LEU A 275 -3.96 9.95 -11.26
N LEU A 276 -2.64 10.02 -11.49
CA LEU A 276 -1.95 11.28 -11.70
C LEU A 276 -2.44 11.95 -12.99
N GLU A 277 -2.53 11.20 -14.09
CA GLU A 277 -3.02 11.72 -15.36
C GLU A 277 -4.50 12.11 -15.30
N PHE A 278 -5.34 11.31 -14.63
CA PHE A 278 -6.71 11.69 -14.32
C PHE A 278 -6.78 13.02 -13.55
N SER A 279 -5.94 13.19 -12.52
CA SER A 279 -5.90 14.40 -11.70
C SER A 279 -5.55 15.63 -12.54
N ARG A 280 -4.53 15.50 -13.41
CA ARG A 280 -4.11 16.59 -14.31
C ARG A 280 -5.21 16.96 -15.29
N ARG A 281 -5.84 15.97 -15.92
CA ARG A 281 -6.90 16.16 -16.92
C ARG A 281 -8.13 16.83 -16.33
N THR A 282 -8.48 16.49 -15.09
CA THR A 282 -9.68 17.02 -14.39
C THR A 282 -9.40 18.24 -13.51
N GLY A 283 -8.16 18.75 -13.51
CA GLY A 283 -7.77 19.92 -12.72
C GLY A 283 -7.77 19.69 -11.20
N ARG A 284 -7.64 18.43 -10.77
CA ARG A 284 -7.52 18.03 -9.35
C ARG A 284 -6.06 18.07 -8.89
N ASN A 285 -5.87 18.23 -7.59
CA ASN A 285 -4.56 18.03 -6.97
C ASN A 285 -4.25 16.53 -6.88
N PHE A 286 -2.97 16.17 -6.93
CA PHE A 286 -2.48 14.82 -6.71
C PHE A 286 -1.40 14.79 -5.64
N LEU A 287 -1.48 13.84 -4.72
CA LEU A 287 -0.40 13.51 -3.79
C LEU A 287 -0.22 11.99 -3.71
N PHE A 288 1.02 11.56 -3.50
CA PHE A 288 1.36 10.16 -3.30
C PHE A 288 2.06 9.95 -1.96
N PHE A 289 1.56 8.98 -1.19
CA PHE A 289 2.21 8.48 0.02
C PHE A 289 2.81 7.10 -0.26
N ARG A 290 4.08 6.92 0.10
CA ARG A 290 4.77 5.63 0.02
C ARG A 290 4.86 4.98 1.40
N GLU A 291 4.52 3.70 1.47
CA GLU A 291 4.69 2.91 2.68
C GLU A 291 6.17 2.65 2.98
N ASP A 292 6.48 2.49 4.27
CA ASP A 292 7.76 2.03 4.79
C ASP A 292 7.44 0.89 5.78
N PRO A 293 7.35 -0.36 5.29
CA PRO A 293 6.98 -1.52 6.10
C PRO A 293 8.00 -1.82 7.20
N GLN A 294 7.52 -2.04 8.42
CA GLN A 294 8.34 -2.44 9.53
C GLN A 294 8.69 -3.93 9.43
N GLY A 295 9.98 -4.24 9.35
CA GLY A 295 10.46 -5.62 9.44
C GLY A 295 10.06 -6.51 8.26
N HIS A 296 9.72 -5.92 7.12
CA HIS A 296 9.31 -6.64 5.91
C HIS A 296 10.33 -6.44 4.77
N TRP A 297 10.41 -7.37 3.82
CA TRP A 297 11.31 -7.28 2.65
C TRP A 297 10.72 -6.42 1.53
N TYR A 298 9.41 -6.57 1.30
CA TYR A 298 8.67 -5.78 0.33
C TYR A 298 8.86 -4.29 0.62
N PRO A 299 9.20 -3.46 -0.38
CA PRO A 299 9.50 -2.05 -0.17
C PRO A 299 8.29 -1.19 0.22
N GLY A 300 7.10 -1.79 0.34
CA GLY A 300 5.85 -1.08 0.58
C GLY A 300 5.23 -0.59 -0.72
N ALA A 301 3.91 -0.50 -0.71
CA ALA A 301 3.12 0.07 -1.78
C ALA A 301 2.86 1.55 -1.48
N GLY A 302 1.65 2.05 -1.74
CA GLY A 302 1.33 3.44 -1.44
C GLY A 302 -0.14 3.81 -1.63
N ILE A 303 -0.45 5.08 -1.38
CA ILE A 303 -1.75 5.70 -1.60
C ILE A 303 -1.54 6.88 -2.53
N GLY A 304 -2.10 6.83 -3.73
CA GLY A 304 -2.32 8.02 -4.55
C GLY A 304 -3.65 8.66 -4.16
N VAL A 305 -3.70 9.98 -4.09
CA VAL A 305 -4.95 10.71 -3.82
C VAL A 305 -5.15 11.82 -4.83
N ALA A 306 -6.28 11.77 -5.54
CA ALA A 306 -6.80 12.88 -6.31
C ALA A 306 -7.88 13.61 -5.50
N PHE A 307 -7.71 14.91 -5.29
CA PHE A 307 -8.61 15.72 -4.46
C PHE A 307 -8.85 17.10 -5.07
N PRO A 308 -9.93 17.82 -4.69
CA PRO A 308 -10.25 19.11 -5.27
C PRO A 308 -9.09 20.10 -5.22
N ALA A 309 -9.00 20.97 -6.23
CA ALA A 309 -8.05 22.07 -6.24
C ALA A 309 -8.28 22.97 -5.02
N PHE A 310 -7.19 23.47 -4.42
CA PHE A 310 -7.33 24.45 -3.35
C PHE A 310 -8.04 25.70 -3.91
N PRO A 311 -8.95 26.33 -3.15
CA PRO A 311 -9.55 27.59 -3.56
C PRO A 311 -8.42 28.57 -3.91
N LYS A 312 -8.46 29.16 -5.11
CA LYS A 312 -7.52 30.22 -5.45
C LYS A 312 -7.76 31.35 -4.45
N THR A 313 -6.81 31.57 -3.54
CA THR A 313 -6.82 32.77 -2.70
C THR A 313 -6.81 33.94 -3.67
N SER A 314 -7.91 34.68 -3.76
CA SER A 314 -7.95 35.94 -4.51
C SER A 314 -6.81 36.79 -3.95
N SER A 315 -5.80 37.06 -4.78
CA SER A 315 -4.70 37.94 -4.42
C SER A 315 -5.26 39.35 -4.29
N GLY A 316 -5.83 39.67 -3.14
CA GLY A 316 -6.11 41.03 -2.71
C GLY A 316 -4.78 41.70 -2.39
N ARG A 317 -4.06 42.11 -3.43
CA ARG A 317 -3.13 43.22 -3.33
C ARG A 317 -3.91 44.46 -3.75
N SER A 318 -4.49 45.13 -2.76
CA SER A 318 -4.74 46.57 -2.80
C SER A 318 -3.46 47.30 -2.48
#